data_AF-A0A6B3C9R2-F1
#
_entry.id   AF-A0A6B3C9R2-F1
#
_cell.length_a   1.000
_cell.length_b   1.000
_cell.length_c   1.000
_cell.angle_alpha   90.00
_cell.angle_beta   90.00
_cell.angle_gamma   90.00
#
_symmetry.space_group_name_H-M   'P 1'
#
loop_
_entity.id
_entity.type
_entity.pdbx_description
1 polymer ?
#
loop_
_entity_poly.entity_id
_entity_poly.type
_entity_poly.pdbx_seq_one_letter_code
_entity_poly.pdbx_strand_id
1 'polypeptide(L)'
;AALQERGVDTAALRTVEGASGTAHITVDDEGANSIIVIPAANARVTALEPGDDARIAAADCLLLQLELPLEVVLAGASAARAHGVRTILTPAPAQPLPAGLVAATDLLVPNEHEAAALTGLTDPHRVAEALLQ
;
A
#
# COMPACT_ATOMS: atom_id res chain seq x y z
N ALA A 1 -9.91 9.55 -17.94
CA ALA A 1 -9.92 11.03 -18.06
C ALA A 1 -8.89 11.66 -17.12
N ALA A 2 -9.21 11.98 -15.86
CA ALA A 2 -8.32 12.75 -14.98
C ALA A 2 -6.90 12.17 -14.78
N LEU A 3 -6.75 10.84 -14.60
CA LEU A 3 -5.44 10.19 -14.45
C LEU A 3 -4.60 10.29 -15.74
N GLN A 4 -5.22 9.98 -16.88
CA GLN A 4 -4.56 10.03 -18.19
C GLN A 4 -4.16 11.45 -18.58
N GLU A 5 -4.98 12.45 -18.23
CA GLU A 5 -4.65 13.88 -18.40
C GLU A 5 -3.42 14.30 -17.59
N ARG A 6 -3.07 13.57 -16.52
CA ARG A 6 -1.85 13.75 -15.74
C ARG A 6 -0.70 12.85 -16.19
N GLY A 7 -0.85 12.15 -17.31
CA GLY A 7 0.18 11.27 -17.86
C GLY A 7 0.28 9.89 -17.20
N VAL A 8 -0.72 9.49 -16.39
CA VAL A 8 -0.77 8.14 -15.81
C VAL A 8 -1.34 7.18 -16.84
N ASP A 9 -0.58 6.13 -17.17
CA ASP A 9 -1.09 5.02 -17.97
C ASP A 9 -2.10 4.21 -17.14
N THR A 10 -3.32 4.08 -17.67
CA THR A 10 -4.42 3.34 -17.03
C THR A 10 -4.78 2.05 -17.77
N ALA A 11 -3.92 1.56 -18.68
CA ALA A 11 -4.19 0.35 -19.46
C ALA A 11 -4.35 -0.91 -18.59
N ALA A 12 -3.79 -0.93 -17.38
CA ALA A 12 -3.92 -2.01 -16.42
C ALA A 12 -5.05 -1.80 -15.38
N LEU A 13 -5.76 -0.67 -15.43
CA LEU A 13 -6.85 -0.38 -14.50
C LEU A 13 -8.03 -1.31 -14.78
N ARG A 14 -8.50 -2.01 -13.74
CA ARG A 14 -9.63 -2.93 -13.83
C ARG A 14 -10.92 -2.27 -13.39
N THR A 15 -12.03 -2.70 -13.98
CA THR A 15 -13.38 -2.32 -13.57
C THR A 15 -14.10 -3.56 -13.08
N VAL A 16 -14.70 -3.47 -11.91
CA VAL A 16 -15.54 -4.52 -11.33
C VAL A 16 -16.95 -3.98 -11.12
N GLU A 17 -17.94 -4.86 -11.04
CA GLU A 17 -19.30 -4.45 -10.70
C GLU A 17 -19.38 -3.89 -9.27
N GLY A 18 -20.06 -2.75 -9.11
CA GLY A 18 -20.26 -2.09 -7.81
C GLY A 18 -19.65 -0.69 -7.75
N ALA A 19 -19.57 -0.15 -6.53
CA ALA A 19 -18.98 1.16 -6.28
C ALA A 19 -17.45 1.09 -6.17
N SER A 20 -16.77 2.16 -6.55
CA SER A 20 -15.37 2.37 -6.18
C SER A 20 -15.22 2.54 -4.66
N GLY A 21 -14.02 2.28 -4.14
CA GLY A 21 -13.72 2.54 -2.74
C GLY A 21 -13.88 4.03 -2.39
N THR A 22 -14.34 4.31 -1.18
CA THR A 22 -14.51 5.68 -0.68
C THR A 22 -13.89 5.82 0.70
N ALA A 23 -13.53 7.05 1.05
CA ALA A 23 -13.15 7.44 2.40
C ALA A 23 -14.05 8.59 2.85
N HIS A 24 -14.63 8.47 4.03
CA HIS A 24 -15.37 9.55 4.69
C HIS A 24 -14.47 10.18 5.73
N ILE A 25 -14.01 11.39 5.44
CA ILE A 25 -13.09 12.13 6.29
C ILE A 25 -13.89 13.21 7.00
N THR A 26 -13.90 13.14 8.33
CA THR A 26 -14.46 14.17 9.21
C THR A 26 -13.35 14.77 10.05
N VAL A 27 -13.43 16.05 10.36
CA VAL A 27 -12.48 16.73 11.25
C VAL A 27 -13.20 17.06 12.55
N ASP A 28 -12.62 16.69 13.68
CA ASP A 28 -13.17 17.03 15.00
C ASP A 28 -12.89 18.50 15.38
N ASP A 29 -13.41 18.93 16.52
CA ASP A 29 -13.29 20.31 16.99
C ASP A 29 -11.83 20.68 17.34
N GLU A 30 -10.99 19.67 17.58
CA GLU A 30 -9.55 19.78 17.84
C GLU A 30 -8.71 19.80 16.55
N GLY A 31 -9.31 19.58 15.38
CA GLY A 31 -8.64 19.58 14.09
C GLY A 31 -8.05 18.22 13.68
N ALA A 32 -8.35 17.14 14.41
CA ALA A 32 -7.90 15.80 14.06
C ALA A 32 -8.83 15.15 13.02
N ASN A 33 -8.24 14.41 12.09
CA ASN A 33 -8.98 13.67 11.07
C ASN A 33 -9.49 12.34 11.63
N SER A 34 -10.79 12.09 11.52
CA SER A 34 -11.40 10.77 11.64
C SER A 34 -11.77 10.28 10.24
N ILE A 35 -11.24 9.11 9.87
CA ILE A 35 -11.34 8.58 8.50
C ILE A 35 -12.02 7.21 8.55
N ILE A 36 -13.16 7.09 7.88
CA ILE A 36 -13.88 5.83 7.69
C ILE A 36 -13.66 5.37 6.25
N VAL A 37 -12.99 4.24 6.06
CA VAL A 37 -12.69 3.68 4.75
C VAL A 37 -13.69 2.59 4.37
N ILE A 38 -14.21 2.66 3.15
CA ILE A 38 -15.10 1.67 2.54
C ILE A 38 -14.38 1.13 1.30
N PRO A 39 -13.76 -0.05 1.36
CA PRO A 39 -12.90 -0.53 0.27
C PRO A 39 -13.63 -0.78 -1.06
N ALA A 40 -14.88 -1.26 -1.00
CA ALA A 40 -15.71 -1.61 -2.16
C ALA A 40 -14.93 -2.34 -3.27
N ALA A 41 -14.81 -1.78 -4.48
CA ALA A 41 -14.04 -2.37 -5.58
C ALA A 41 -12.60 -2.78 -5.21
N ASN A 42 -11.92 -2.06 -4.32
CA ASN A 42 -10.54 -2.36 -3.92
C ASN A 42 -10.44 -3.72 -3.21
N ALA A 43 -11.44 -4.07 -2.39
CA ALA A 43 -11.52 -5.37 -1.73
C ALA A 43 -11.79 -6.55 -2.68
N ARG A 44 -12.05 -6.29 -3.97
CA ARG A 44 -12.23 -7.32 -5.00
C ARG A 44 -10.93 -7.69 -5.70
N VAL A 45 -9.85 -6.93 -5.49
CA VAL A 45 -8.53 -7.24 -6.06
C VAL A 45 -7.84 -8.25 -5.16
N THR A 46 -8.11 -9.52 -5.35
CA THR A 46 -7.63 -10.60 -4.45
C THR A 46 -6.44 -11.39 -5.01
N ALA A 47 -6.06 -11.15 -6.26
CA ALA A 47 -4.94 -11.82 -6.90
C ALA A 47 -4.33 -10.98 -8.03
N LEU A 48 -3.09 -11.31 -8.37
CA LEU A 48 -2.50 -10.88 -9.63
C LEU A 48 -3.21 -11.58 -10.80
N GLU A 49 -3.40 -10.86 -11.89
CA GLU A 49 -3.98 -11.35 -13.13
C GLU A 49 -2.91 -11.52 -14.23
N PRO A 50 -3.22 -12.25 -15.31
CA PRO A 50 -2.31 -12.39 -16.44
C PRO A 50 -1.76 -11.05 -16.94
N GLY A 51 -0.44 -10.96 -16.95
CA GLY A 51 0.30 -9.78 -17.40
C GLY A 51 0.65 -8.78 -16.30
N ASP A 52 0.16 -8.92 -15.07
CA ASP A 52 0.65 -8.10 -13.95
C ASP A 52 2.12 -8.38 -13.66
N ASP A 53 2.50 -9.66 -13.61
CA ASP A 53 3.88 -10.08 -13.34
C ASP A 53 4.86 -9.48 -14.37
N ALA A 54 4.51 -9.53 -15.65
CA ALA A 54 5.32 -8.93 -16.71
C ALA A 54 5.41 -7.40 -16.61
N ARG A 55 4.34 -6.72 -16.17
CA ARG A 55 4.35 -5.28 -15.93
C ARG A 55 5.23 -4.91 -14.74
N ILE A 56 5.13 -5.68 -13.66
CA ILE A 56 5.97 -5.52 -12.47
C ILE A 56 7.43 -5.71 -12.88
N ALA A 57 7.76 -6.79 -13.58
CA ALA A 57 9.12 -7.10 -14.04
C ALA A 57 9.74 -6.01 -14.93
N ALA A 58 8.92 -5.25 -15.66
CA ALA A 58 9.38 -4.18 -16.53
C ALA A 58 9.53 -2.82 -15.83
N ALA A 59 9.09 -2.70 -14.57
CA ALA A 59 9.14 -1.45 -13.82
C ALA A 59 10.47 -1.27 -13.07
N ASP A 60 10.87 -0.01 -12.85
CA ASP A 60 12.02 0.30 -11.98
C ASP A 60 11.68 0.12 -10.49
N CYS A 61 10.43 0.39 -10.12
CA CYS A 61 9.93 0.24 -8.75
C CYS A 61 8.44 -0.11 -8.70
N LEU A 62 8.04 -0.80 -7.65
CA LEU A 62 6.66 -1.09 -7.28
C LEU A 62 6.31 -0.32 -6.00
N LEU A 63 5.37 0.63 -6.10
CA LEU A 63 4.82 1.36 -4.96
C LEU A 63 3.55 0.68 -4.46
N LEU A 64 3.49 0.39 -3.16
CA LEU A 64 2.40 -0.32 -2.51
C LEU A 64 1.86 0.43 -1.30
N GLN A 65 0.57 0.21 -1.03
CA GLN A 65 -0.13 0.53 0.21
C GLN A 65 -0.95 -0.70 0.65
N LEU A 66 -1.62 -0.63 1.80
CA LEU A 66 -2.39 -1.73 2.39
C LEU A 66 -3.92 -1.58 2.21
N GLU A 67 -4.35 -0.82 1.20
CA GLU A 67 -5.78 -0.62 0.88
C GLU A 67 -6.38 -1.73 -0.01
N LEU A 68 -5.53 -2.63 -0.50
CA LEU A 68 -5.96 -3.87 -1.14
C LEU A 68 -5.86 -5.03 -0.14
N PRO A 69 -6.56 -6.15 -0.38
CA PRO A 69 -6.37 -7.38 0.38
C PRO A 69 -4.88 -7.75 0.50
N LEU A 70 -4.45 -8.07 1.71
CA LEU A 70 -3.03 -8.23 2.04
C LEU A 70 -2.36 -9.36 1.23
N GLU A 71 -3.14 -10.37 0.83
CA GLU A 71 -2.69 -11.45 -0.04
C GLU A 71 -2.20 -10.97 -1.41
N VAL A 72 -2.88 -9.99 -2.03
CA VAL A 72 -2.46 -9.48 -3.35
C VAL A 72 -1.28 -8.51 -3.20
N VAL A 73 -1.23 -7.75 -2.11
CA VAL A 73 -0.08 -6.87 -1.80
C VAL A 73 1.18 -7.71 -1.63
N LEU A 74 1.10 -8.79 -0.84
CA LEU A 74 2.22 -9.73 -0.66
C LEU A 74 2.61 -10.42 -1.98
N ALA A 75 1.64 -10.82 -2.81
CA ALA A 75 1.91 -11.41 -4.12
C ALA A 75 2.67 -10.44 -5.03
N GLY A 76 2.23 -9.17 -5.10
CA GLY A 76 2.89 -8.13 -5.87
C GLY A 76 4.31 -7.83 -5.39
N ALA A 77 4.51 -7.67 -4.08
CA ALA A 77 5.83 -7.47 -3.48
C ALA A 77 6.77 -8.67 -3.73
N SER A 78 6.24 -9.89 -3.65
CA SER A 78 7.00 -11.12 -3.91
C SER A 78 7.43 -11.20 -5.37
N ALA A 79 6.55 -10.84 -6.31
CA ALA A 79 6.87 -10.77 -7.73
C ALA A 79 7.94 -9.71 -8.02
N ALA A 80 7.79 -8.51 -7.45
CA ALA A 80 8.80 -7.45 -7.59
C ALA A 80 10.18 -7.90 -7.10
N ARG A 81 10.25 -8.51 -5.92
CA ARG A 81 11.49 -9.09 -5.37
C ARG A 81 12.09 -10.15 -6.30
N ALA A 82 11.27 -11.03 -6.87
CA ALA A 82 11.73 -12.09 -7.78
C ALA A 82 12.37 -11.53 -9.06
N HIS A 83 11.90 -10.38 -9.54
CA HIS A 83 12.41 -9.69 -10.73
C HIS A 83 13.49 -8.65 -10.41
N GLY A 84 13.86 -8.45 -9.15
CA GLY A 84 14.82 -7.43 -8.73
C GLY A 84 14.30 -5.99 -8.82
N VAL A 85 12.98 -5.83 -8.84
CA VAL A 85 12.29 -4.53 -8.88
C VAL A 85 12.21 -3.97 -7.47
N ARG A 86 12.54 -2.68 -7.30
CA ARG A 86 12.55 -2.05 -5.98
C ARG A 86 11.13 -1.90 -5.42
N THR A 87 10.87 -2.43 -4.24
CA THR A 87 9.57 -2.31 -3.56
C THR A 87 9.57 -1.17 -2.55
N ILE A 88 8.60 -0.27 -2.68
CA ILE A 88 8.34 0.84 -1.75
C ILE A 88 6.97 0.61 -1.12
N LEU A 89 6.92 0.54 0.22
CA LEU A 89 5.67 0.31 0.96
C LEU A 89 5.35 1.50 1.85
N THR A 90 4.16 2.07 1.65
CA THR A 90 3.51 2.91 2.67
C THR A 90 2.60 2.00 3.49
N PRO A 91 2.88 1.72 4.78
CA PRO A 91 2.14 0.76 5.58
C PRO A 91 0.79 1.32 6.10
N ALA A 92 -0.02 1.83 5.18
CA ALA A 92 -1.30 2.49 5.44
C ALA A 92 -2.46 1.70 4.80
N PRO A 93 -3.58 1.47 5.51
CA PRO A 93 -3.79 1.78 6.93
C PRO A 93 -2.94 0.89 7.85
N ALA A 94 -2.61 1.41 9.04
CA ALA A 94 -1.76 0.73 10.01
C ALA A 94 -2.33 -0.63 10.42
N GLN A 95 -1.56 -1.69 10.21
CA GLN A 95 -1.89 -3.06 10.59
C GLN A 95 -0.60 -3.90 10.72
N PRO A 96 -0.64 -5.06 11.39
CA PRO A 96 0.50 -5.96 11.45
C PRO A 96 0.95 -6.41 10.05
N LEU A 97 2.25 -6.34 9.77
CA LEU A 97 2.81 -6.75 8.48
C LEU A 97 3.28 -8.22 8.53
N PRO A 98 2.92 -9.05 7.54
CA PRO A 98 3.48 -10.39 7.41
C PRO A 98 4.99 -10.32 7.17
N ALA A 99 5.74 -11.24 7.76
CA ALA A 99 7.21 -11.29 7.62
C ALA A 99 7.67 -11.32 6.15
N GLY A 100 6.92 -11.99 5.27
CA GLY A 100 7.20 -12.01 3.83
C GLY A 100 7.10 -10.64 3.16
N LEU A 101 6.14 -9.80 3.59
CA LEU A 101 5.97 -8.45 3.04
C LEU A 101 7.07 -7.52 3.53
N VAL A 102 7.43 -7.61 4.81
CA VAL A 102 8.57 -6.88 5.39
C VAL A 102 9.85 -7.25 4.65
N ALA A 103 10.12 -8.56 4.49
CA ALA A 103 11.31 -9.03 3.77
C ALA A 103 11.34 -8.54 2.32
N ALA A 104 10.20 -8.43 1.65
CA ALA A 104 10.11 -7.99 0.25
C ALA A 104 10.09 -6.46 0.06
N THR A 105 10.18 -5.66 1.14
CA THR A 105 10.14 -4.20 1.09
C THR A 105 11.54 -3.61 1.18
N ASP A 106 11.94 -2.79 0.20
CA ASP A 106 13.25 -2.10 0.19
C ASP A 106 13.20 -0.72 0.85
N LEU A 107 12.05 -0.06 0.82
CA LEU A 107 11.84 1.23 1.45
C LEU A 107 10.45 1.28 2.09
N LEU A 108 10.43 1.42 3.41
CA LEU A 108 9.21 1.66 4.18
C LEU A 108 9.01 3.17 4.37
N VAL A 109 7.81 3.66 4.12
CA VAL A 109 7.45 5.09 4.25
C VAL A 109 6.24 5.25 5.18
N PRO A 110 6.39 5.05 6.50
CA PRO A 110 5.30 5.26 7.45
C PRO A 110 5.17 6.74 7.85
N ASN A 111 3.97 7.17 8.23
CA ASN A 111 3.82 8.34 9.08
C ASN A 111 4.06 8.00 10.58
N GLU A 112 3.97 8.99 11.47
CA GLU A 112 4.19 8.82 12.91
C GLU A 112 3.24 7.78 13.54
N HIS A 113 1.96 7.80 13.17
CA HIS A 113 0.94 6.90 13.70
C HIS A 113 1.18 5.45 13.25
N GLU A 114 1.48 5.25 11.97
CA GLU A 114 1.79 3.94 11.38
C GLU A 114 3.09 3.38 11.97
N ALA A 115 4.13 4.20 12.07
CA ALA A 115 5.40 3.78 12.63
C ALA A 115 5.26 3.37 14.11
N ALA A 116 4.46 4.11 14.88
CA ALA A 116 4.13 3.75 16.26
C ALA A 116 3.32 2.45 16.34
N ALA A 117 2.35 2.25 15.45
CA ALA A 117 1.56 1.02 15.40
C ALA A 117 2.41 -0.22 15.02
N LEU A 118 3.40 -0.07 14.14
CA LEU A 118 4.31 -1.14 13.74
C LEU A 118 5.31 -1.52 14.82
N THR A 119 5.83 -0.53 15.55
CA THR A 119 6.92 -0.74 16.53
C THR A 119 6.42 -0.89 17.97
N GLY A 120 5.21 -0.42 18.28
CA GLY A 120 4.70 -0.29 19.65
C GLY A 120 5.39 0.83 20.45
N LEU A 121 6.12 1.73 19.79
CA LEU A 121 6.90 2.80 20.40
C LEU A 121 6.34 4.16 19.99
N THR A 122 6.46 5.17 20.86
CA THR A 122 5.98 6.54 20.58
C THR A 122 7.09 7.57 20.49
N ASP A 123 8.30 7.24 20.94
CA ASP A 123 9.47 8.10 20.81
C ASP A 123 10.03 8.00 19.37
N PRO A 124 10.07 9.09 18.58
CA PRO A 124 10.44 9.04 17.17
C PRO A 124 11.84 8.46 16.90
N HIS A 125 12.80 8.70 17.80
CA HIS A 125 14.16 8.18 17.65
C HIS A 125 14.19 6.66 17.82
N ARG A 126 13.54 6.15 18.89
CA ARG A 126 13.45 4.70 19.12
C ARG A 126 12.61 3.98 18.06
N VAL A 127 11.57 4.63 17.54
CA VAL A 127 10.79 4.12 16.41
C VAL A 127 11.68 3.97 15.18
N ALA A 128 12.45 5.00 14.82
CA ALA A 128 13.36 4.94 13.68
C ALA A 128 14.43 3.85 13.84
N GLU A 129 15.03 3.71 15.03
CA GLU A 129 15.98 2.63 15.31
C GLU A 129 15.37 1.24 15.15
N ALA A 130 14.14 1.03 15.64
CA ALA A 130 13.45 -0.24 15.54
C ALA A 130 13.10 -0.61 14.08
N LEU A 131 12.81 0.37 13.23
CA LEU A 131 12.49 0.15 11.81
C LEU A 131 13.74 -0.12 10.93
N LEU A 132 14.94 0.13 11.45
CA LEU A 132 16.21 -0.10 10.76
C LEU A 132 16.84 -1.48 11.08
N GLN A 133 16.28 -2.21 12.04
CA GLN A 133 16.74 -3.55 12.45
C GLN A 133 16.02 -4.66 11.68
#